data_AF-A0A2I0T3V8-F1
#
_entry.id   AF-A0A2I0T3V8-F1
#
_cell.length_a   1.000
_cell.length_b   1.000
_cell.length_c   1.000
_cell.angle_alpha   90.00
_cell.angle_beta   90.00
_cell.angle_gamma   90.00
#
_symmetry.space_group_name_H-M   'P 1'
#
loop_
_entity.id
_entity.type
_entity.pdbx_description
1 polymer ?
#
loop_
_entity_poly.entity_id
_entity_poly.type
_entity_poly.pdbx_seq_one_letter_code
_entity_poly.pdbx_strand_id
1 'polypeptide(L)'
;MLDLILPNKEGLVGNVKLKGRLGCSDHEMLEFKILRASRRVRSKLTTFDFRRADIGLLKDLLGRVTWEKVLEGRGAQGSWLVFKEHLLQAQEQCIPRKKVRRKSQEACMDEQGPPGQAQK
;
A
#
# COMPACT_ATOMS: atom_id res chain seq x y z
N MET A 1 -16.26 -26.47 -6.14
CA MET A 1 -15.47 -25.81 -5.08
C MET A 1 -16.34 -24.68 -4.48
N LEU A 2 -16.17 -24.31 -3.21
CA LEU A 2 -17.02 -23.31 -2.54
C LEU A 2 -16.33 -21.94 -2.47
N ASP A 3 -17.10 -20.87 -2.66
CA ASP A 3 -16.66 -19.48 -2.52
C ASP A 3 -17.32 -18.84 -1.29
N LEU A 4 -16.51 -18.30 -0.37
CA LEU A 4 -16.99 -17.75 0.91
C LEU A 4 -16.58 -16.28 1.10
N ILE A 5 -17.50 -15.49 1.68
CA ILE A 5 -17.23 -14.13 2.17
C ILE A 5 -17.38 -14.16 3.70
N LEU A 6 -16.31 -13.83 4.42
CA LEU A 6 -16.29 -13.83 5.90
C LEU A 6 -16.19 -12.40 6.44
N PRO A 7 -17.31 -11.68 6.62
CA PRO A 7 -17.29 -10.35 7.22
C PRO A 7 -17.02 -10.45 8.72
N ASN A 8 -16.25 -9.50 9.26
CA ASN A 8 -15.97 -9.43 10.70
C ASN A 8 -17.10 -8.83 11.54
N LYS A 9 -18.13 -8.26 10.88
CA LYS A 9 -19.30 -7.63 11.48
C LYS A 9 -20.52 -7.89 10.60
N GLU A 10 -21.64 -8.19 11.25
CA GLU A 10 -22.93 -8.32 10.59
C GLU A 10 -23.33 -7.02 9.88
N GLY A 11 -23.94 -7.13 8.70
CA GLY A 11 -24.34 -5.98 7.89
C GLY A 11 -23.20 -5.23 7.19
N LEU A 12 -21.93 -5.63 7.36
CA LEU A 12 -20.79 -5.01 6.67
C LEU A 12 -20.83 -5.27 5.15
N VAL A 13 -21.34 -6.42 4.75
CA VAL A 13 -21.44 -6.85 3.35
C VAL A 13 -22.92 -6.90 2.97
N GLY A 14 -23.25 -6.32 1.81
CA GLY A 14 -24.59 -6.40 1.23
C GLY A 14 -24.51 -6.54 -0.30
N ASN A 15 -25.65 -6.74 -0.95
CA ASN A 15 -25.74 -6.89 -2.41
C ASN A 15 -24.83 -7.97 -2.99
N VAL A 16 -24.79 -9.16 -2.37
CA VAL A 16 -24.04 -10.31 -2.88
C VAL A 16 -24.75 -10.89 -4.11
N LYS A 17 -24.03 -11.03 -5.22
CA LYS A 17 -24.49 -11.56 -6.50
C LYS A 17 -23.40 -12.42 -7.14
N LEU A 18 -23.79 -13.32 -8.03
CA LEU A 18 -22.86 -14.05 -8.90
C LEU A 18 -22.79 -13.32 -10.24
N LYS A 19 -21.58 -13.01 -10.73
CA LYS A 19 -21.32 -12.37 -12.03
C LYS A 19 -20.92 -13.37 -13.13
N GLY A 20 -20.92 -14.67 -12.82
CA GLY A 20 -20.53 -15.75 -13.74
C GLY A 20 -19.05 -16.13 -13.65
N ARG A 21 -18.60 -17.03 -14.53
CA ARG A 21 -17.23 -17.57 -14.53
C ARG A 21 -16.26 -16.63 -15.24
N LEU A 22 -15.07 -16.48 -14.67
CA LEU A 22 -13.98 -15.75 -15.31
C LEU A 22 -13.03 -16.75 -15.99
N GLY A 23 -13.00 -16.72 -17.33
CA GLY A 23 -12.18 -17.65 -18.12
C GLY A 23 -12.65 -19.11 -18.00
N CYS A 24 -11.71 -20.05 -18.02
CA CYS A 24 -12.00 -21.49 -17.89
C CYS A 24 -12.13 -21.97 -16.42
N SER A 25 -12.23 -21.05 -15.46
CA SER A 25 -12.32 -21.41 -14.04
C SER A 25 -13.60 -22.19 -13.76
N ASP A 26 -13.50 -23.14 -12.83
CA ASP A 26 -14.65 -23.85 -12.32
C ASP A 26 -15.48 -23.05 -11.28
N HIS A 27 -14.99 -21.87 -10.89
CA HIS A 27 -15.59 -20.96 -9.92
C HIS A 27 -16.37 -19.80 -10.53
N GLU A 28 -17.41 -19.36 -9.82
CA GLU A 28 -18.18 -18.17 -10.17
C GLU A 28 -17.74 -16.96 -9.37
N MET A 29 -17.66 -15.80 -10.04
CA MET A 29 -17.28 -14.55 -9.40
C MET A 29 -18.39 -14.05 -8.49
N LEU A 30 -18.06 -13.78 -7.23
CA LEU A 30 -18.93 -13.08 -6.29
C LEU A 30 -18.74 -11.57 -6.40
N GLU A 31 -19.81 -10.87 -6.71
CA GLU A 31 -19.93 -9.42 -6.61
C GLU A 31 -20.64 -9.07 -5.30
N PHE A 32 -20.10 -8.15 -4.51
CA PHE A 32 -20.72 -7.70 -3.26
C PHE A 32 -20.31 -6.27 -2.94
N LYS A 33 -21.10 -5.60 -2.11
CA LYS A 33 -20.83 -4.24 -1.62
C LYS A 33 -20.40 -4.29 -0.17
N ILE A 34 -19.30 -3.61 0.16
CA ILE A 34 -18.84 -3.41 1.55
C ILE A 34 -19.28 -2.03 2.02
N LEU A 35 -20.09 -1.97 3.08
CA LEU A 35 -20.47 -0.72 3.72
C LEU A 35 -19.28 -0.13 4.47
N ARG A 36 -18.82 1.05 4.06
CA ARG A 36 -17.73 1.78 4.73
C ARG A 36 -18.26 3.01 5.45
N ALA A 37 -18.48 2.91 6.76
CA ALA A 37 -18.61 4.08 7.62
C ALA A 37 -17.21 4.62 7.97
N SER A 38 -16.65 5.48 7.10
CA SER A 38 -15.33 6.07 7.31
C SER A 38 -15.48 7.54 7.75
N ARG A 39 -15.23 7.85 9.03
CA ARG A 39 -15.01 9.25 9.43
C ARG A 39 -13.70 9.72 8.80
N ARG A 40 -13.77 10.60 7.81
CA ARG A 40 -12.60 11.18 7.14
C ARG A 40 -11.84 12.08 8.12
N VAL A 41 -10.89 11.52 8.85
CA VAL A 41 -9.86 12.32 9.52
C VAL A 41 -8.94 12.84 8.42
N ARG A 42 -8.91 14.16 8.22
CA ARG A 42 -7.94 14.81 7.31
C ARG A 42 -6.57 14.80 7.97
N SER A 43 -5.94 13.63 8.06
CA SER A 43 -4.55 13.54 8.51
C SER A 43 -3.66 14.10 7.39
N LYS A 44 -2.91 15.16 7.70
CA LYS A 44 -1.85 15.66 6.82
C LYS A 44 -0.72 14.63 6.85
N LEU A 45 -0.87 13.55 6.08
CA LEU A 45 0.15 12.52 5.99
C LEU A 45 1.35 13.08 5.21
N THR A 46 2.49 13.18 5.88
CA THR A 46 3.77 13.47 5.23
C THR A 46 4.46 12.14 4.93
N THR A 47 4.95 11.99 3.70
CA THR A 47 5.72 10.82 3.27
C THR A 47 7.04 11.28 2.69
N PHE A 48 8.08 10.45 2.76
CA PHE A 48 9.33 10.73 2.08
C PHE A 48 9.15 10.68 0.56
N ASP A 49 9.74 11.63 -0.15
CA ASP A 49 9.74 11.70 -1.60
C ASP A 49 11.02 11.09 -2.17
N PHE A 50 11.08 9.76 -2.18
CA PHE A 50 12.25 9.01 -2.67
C PHE A 50 12.66 9.36 -4.11
N ARG A 51 11.74 9.91 -4.93
CA ARG A 51 12.06 10.40 -6.28
C ARG A 51 13.03 11.58 -6.28
N ARG A 52 13.09 12.33 -5.17
CA ARG A 52 13.96 13.49 -4.96
C ARG A 52 15.06 13.22 -3.94
N ALA A 53 15.31 11.95 -3.62
CA ALA A 53 16.36 11.58 -2.70
C ALA A 53 17.73 11.94 -3.27
N ASP A 54 18.57 12.55 -2.44
CA ASP A 54 19.99 12.69 -2.75
C ASP A 54 20.73 11.40 -2.36
N ILE A 55 20.89 10.52 -3.34
CA ILE A 55 21.56 9.22 -3.14
C ILE A 55 23.07 9.40 -2.94
N GLY A 56 23.66 10.45 -3.51
CA GLY A 56 25.08 10.76 -3.31
C GLY A 56 25.35 11.12 -1.86
N LEU A 57 24.56 12.05 -1.33
CA LEU A 57 24.63 12.44 0.08
C LEU A 57 24.36 11.25 1.03
N LEU A 58 23.40 10.38 0.70
CA LEU A 58 23.12 9.18 1.51
C LEU A 58 24.35 8.26 1.59
N LYS A 59 25.01 8.02 0.45
CA LYS A 59 26.24 7.22 0.40
C LYS A 59 27.37 7.88 1.18
N ASP A 60 27.54 9.19 1.06
CA ASP A 60 28.57 9.93 1.78
C ASP A 60 28.35 9.87 3.29
N LEU A 61 27.12 10.07 3.77
CA LEU A 61 26.79 9.99 5.19
C LEU A 61 27.05 8.59 5.75
N LEU A 62 26.68 7.53 5.03
CA LEU A 62 26.94 6.15 5.45
C LEU A 62 28.42 5.77 5.33
N GLY A 63 29.14 6.30 4.33
CA GLY A 63 30.57 6.05 4.12
C GLY A 63 31.45 6.72 5.17
N ARG A 64 30.99 7.81 5.80
CA ARG A 64 31.70 8.50 6.89
C ARG A 64 31.62 7.76 8.23
N VAL A 65 30.72 6.79 8.38
CA VAL A 65 30.59 6.02 9.62
C VAL A 65 31.76 5.05 9.72
N THR A 66 32.49 5.09 10.84
CA THR A 66 33.53 4.10 11.16
C THR A 66 32.89 2.78 11.59
N TRP A 67 32.38 2.01 10.63
CA TRP A 67 31.60 0.80 10.89
C TRP A 67 32.32 -0.24 11.74
N GLU A 68 33.63 -0.41 11.56
CA GLU A 68 34.43 -1.34 12.36
C GLU A 68 34.31 -1.07 13.85
N LYS A 69 34.48 0.19 14.26
CA LYS A 69 34.38 0.61 15.66
C LYS A 69 32.94 0.56 16.18
N VAL A 70 31.98 0.94 15.35
CA VAL A 70 30.56 1.03 15.73
C VAL A 70 29.94 -0.36 15.92
N LEU A 71 30.41 -1.34 15.15
CA LEU A 71 29.92 -2.72 15.15
C LEU A 71 30.78 -3.68 16.01
N GLU A 72 31.92 -3.21 16.53
CA GLU A 72 32.83 -4.01 17.35
C GLU A 72 32.11 -4.64 18.55
N GLY A 73 32.36 -5.93 18.77
CA GLY A 73 31.78 -6.70 19.89
C GLY A 73 30.26 -6.89 19.83
N ARG A 74 29.57 -6.43 18.78
CA ARG A 74 28.12 -6.60 18.62
C ARG A 74 27.81 -7.86 17.83
N GLY A 75 26.84 -8.64 18.34
CA GLY A 75 26.24 -9.73 17.57
C GLY A 75 25.36 -9.20 16.42
N ALA A 76 24.96 -10.09 15.51
CA ALA A 76 24.22 -9.73 14.29
C ALA A 76 23.00 -8.83 14.53
N GLN A 77 22.18 -9.14 15.55
CA GLN A 77 21.01 -8.33 15.89
C GLN A 77 21.39 -6.92 16.37
N GLY A 78 22.41 -6.80 17.21
CA GLY A 78 22.91 -5.53 17.72
C GLY A 78 23.50 -4.67 16.59
N SER A 79 24.31 -5.28 15.74
CA SER A 79 24.87 -4.64 14.55
C SER A 79 23.78 -4.18 13.58
N TRP A 80 22.75 -5.00 13.35
CA TRP A 80 21.60 -4.63 12.52
C TRP A 80 20.82 -3.45 13.08
N LEU A 81 20.65 -3.36 14.40
CA LEU A 81 19.94 -2.25 15.03
C LEU A 81 20.69 -0.92 14.82
N VAL A 82 22.01 -0.94 15.03
CA VAL A 82 22.87 0.24 14.85
C VAL A 82 22.94 0.67 13.40
N PHE A 83 23.03 -0.29 12.47
CA PHE A 83 22.97 0.01 11.04
C PHE A 83 21.64 0.70 10.66
N LYS A 84 20.50 0.16 11.11
CA LYS A 84 19.19 0.76 10.84
C LYS A 84 19.08 2.17 11.39
N GLU A 85 19.61 2.43 12.57
CA GLU A 85 19.59 3.76 13.17
C GLU A 85 20.31 4.78 12.28
N HIS A 86 21.56 4.48 11.91
CA HIS A 86 22.36 5.36 11.03
C HIS A 86 21.70 5.54 9.66
N LEU A 87 21.13 4.46 9.11
CA LEU A 87 20.41 4.51 7.84
C LEU A 87 19.18 5.42 7.92
N LEU A 88 18.36 5.29 8.97
CA LEU A 88 17.18 6.14 9.16
C LEU A 88 17.59 7.60 9.33
N GLN A 89 18.63 7.86 10.13
CA GLN A 89 19.13 9.20 10.37
C GLN A 89 19.66 9.86 9.09
N ALA A 90 20.36 9.09 8.25
CA ALA A 90 20.81 9.56 6.93
C ALA A 90 19.63 9.75 5.97
N GLN A 91 18.62 8.86 6.01
CA GLN A 91 17.40 8.96 5.21
C GLN A 91 16.65 10.27 5.49
N GLU A 92 16.53 10.69 6.76
CA GLU A 92 15.83 11.92 7.12
C GLU A 92 16.51 13.17 6.57
N GLN A 93 17.84 13.15 6.43
CA GLN A 93 18.63 14.25 5.88
C GLN A 93 18.63 14.27 4.35
N CYS A 94 18.60 13.10 3.71
CA CYS A 94 18.77 12.98 2.26
C CYS A 94 17.45 13.00 1.48
N ILE A 95 16.32 12.71 2.13
CA ILE A 95 15.05 12.52 1.44
C ILE A 95 14.03 13.58 1.88
N PRO A 96 13.64 14.50 0.97
CA PRO A 96 12.62 15.50 1.27
C PRO A 96 11.27 14.86 1.64
N ARG A 97 10.52 15.48 2.54
CA ARG A 97 9.14 15.06 2.85
C ARG A 97 8.14 15.78 1.94
N LYS A 98 7.19 15.04 1.37
CA LYS A 98 6.04 15.57 0.63
C LYS A 98 4.74 15.36 1.39
N LYS A 99 3.83 16.34 1.26
CA LYS A 99 2.45 16.19 1.73
C LYS A 99 1.68 15.32 0.73
N VAL A 100 1.11 14.22 1.20
CA VAL A 100 0.21 13.42 0.37
C VAL A 100 -1.15 14.10 0.38
N ARG A 101 -1.52 14.71 -0.76
CA ARG A 101 -2.93 14.98 -1.02
C ARG A 101 -3.53 13.66 -1.49
N ARG A 102 -4.39 13.06 -0.67
CA ARG A 102 -5.22 11.95 -1.16
C ARG A 102 -6.15 12.52 -2.23
N LYS A 103 -5.84 12.27 -3.51
CA LYS A 103 -6.85 12.36 -4.56
C LYS A 103 -7.94 11.34 -4.20
N SER A 104 -9.19 11.75 -4.28
CA SER A 104 -10.31 10.82 -4.29
C SER A 104 -10.01 9.75 -5.34
N GLN A 105 -9.79 8.51 -4.90
CA GLN A 105 -10.09 7.39 -5.78
C GLN A 105 -11.61 7.37 -5.84
N GLU A 106 -12.17 7.92 -6.92
CA GLU A 106 -13.43 7.38 -7.42
C GLU A 106 -13.15 5.92 -7.74
N ALA A 107 -13.99 5.04 -7.19
CA ALA A 107 -13.95 3.64 -7.56
C ALA A 107 -14.33 3.56 -9.03
N CYS A 108 -13.34 3.28 -9.88
CA CYS A 108 -13.59 2.89 -11.26
C CYS A 108 -14.15 1.47 -11.22
N MET A 109 -15.47 1.38 -11.20
CA MET A 109 -16.23 0.32 -11.83
C MET A 109 -17.30 1.03 -12.65
N ASP A 110 -16.88 1.55 -13.80
CA ASP A 110 -17.83 1.97 -14.84
C ASP A 110 -18.58 0.72 -15.32
N GLU A 111 -19.88 0.69 -15.09
CA GLU A 111 -20.78 -0.29 -15.70
C GLU A 111 -20.91 0.04 -17.20
N GLN A 112 -20.69 -0.97 -18.04
CA GLN A 112 -21.00 -0.90 -19.47
C GLN A 112 -22.52 -0.78 -19.64
N GLY A 113 -22.94 0.13 -20.54
CA GLY A 113 -24.35 0.40 -20.86
C GLY A 113 -25.10 -0.80 -21.46
N PRO A 114 -26.43 -0.67 -21.66
CA PRO A 114 -27.29 -1.78 -22.03
C PRO A 114 -26.97 -2.32 -23.44
N PRO A 115 -27.23 -3.61 -23.71
CA PRO A 115 -27.01 -4.18 -25.04
C PRO A 115 -27.99 -3.55 -26.03
N GLY A 116 -27.44 -2.97 -27.11
CA GLY A 116 -28.21 -2.54 -28.26
C GLY A 116 -28.94 -3.72 -28.89
N GLN A 117 -30.25 -3.55 -29.12
CA GLN A 117 -31.03 -4.48 -29.93
C GLN A 117 -30.53 -4.40 -31.38
N ALA A 118 -30.14 -5.54 -31.94
CA ALA A 118 -29.98 -5.71 -33.38
C ALA A 118 -31.07 -6.66 -33.86
N GLN A 119 -32.04 -6.12 -34.60
CA GLN A 119 -32.95 -6.87 -35.44
C GLN A 119 -32.20 -7.36 -36.69
N LYS A 120 -32.44 -8.62 -37.07
CA LYS A 120 -32.76 -8.97 -38.46
C LYS A 120 -33.65 -10.20 -38.49
#